data_AF-W5N4Y5-F1
#
_entry.id   AF-W5N4Y5-F1
#
_cell.length_a   1.000
_cell.length_b   1.000
_cell.length_c   1.000
_cell.angle_alpha   90.00
_cell.angle_beta   90.00
_cell.angle_gamma   90.00
#
_symmetry.space_group_name_H-M   'P 1'
#
loop_
_entity.id
_entity.type
_entity.pdbx_description
1 polymer ?
#
loop_
_entity_poly.entity_id
_entity_poly.type
_entity_poly.pdbx_seq_one_letter_code
_entity_poly.pdbx_strand_id
1 'polypeptide(L)'
;MPKRAYPFGESFSLQYKIHIGQKEVNQGVFGNAYRQEIYAKTKGLLFSGAKAVMERIWKAGSGVGVDPDDSSPRLAVAVTPTLLRGQTLIGHDGKLRKCDTRSGAGTRDAPGTCCVCLKAAGVKAHCAQCDRSACPSCSRQCSSCTSLCCSVCTMVDYSDRYDRVLCCDCSA
;
A
#
# COMPACT_ATOMS: atom_id res chain seq x y z
N MET A 1 11.97 26.58 64.87
CA MET A 1 11.83 25.11 64.84
C MET A 1 12.39 24.61 63.51
N PRO A 2 13.37 23.68 63.49
CA PRO A 2 13.86 23.11 62.25
C PRO A 2 12.76 22.26 61.61
N LYS A 3 12.44 22.49 60.33
CA LYS A 3 11.49 21.64 59.60
C LYS A 3 12.08 20.23 59.51
N ARG A 4 11.28 19.20 59.82
CA ARG A 4 11.70 17.79 59.76
C ARG A 4 12.11 17.43 58.32
N ALA A 5 13.18 16.66 58.18
CA ALA A 5 13.61 16.14 56.89
C ALA A 5 12.52 15.23 56.28
N TYR A 6 12.27 15.40 54.99
CA TYR A 6 11.25 14.66 54.23
C TYR A 6 11.61 13.16 54.18
N PRO A 7 10.74 12.25 54.68
CA PRO A 7 11.10 10.85 54.90
C PRO A 7 11.00 9.95 53.65
N PHE A 8 10.60 10.48 52.49
CA PHE A 8 10.48 9.72 51.25
C PHE A 8 11.63 10.08 50.31
N GLY A 9 12.74 9.35 50.44
CA GLY A 9 14.00 9.65 49.78
C GLY A 9 14.04 9.36 48.28
N GLU A 10 13.12 8.57 47.71
CA GLU A 10 13.16 8.28 46.27
C GLU A 10 11.84 7.70 45.74
N SER A 11 11.48 8.19 44.56
CA SER A 11 10.64 7.56 43.54
C SER A 11 9.15 7.42 43.87
N PHE A 12 8.40 8.49 43.57
CA PHE A 12 7.04 8.31 43.08
C PHE A 12 7.07 7.24 41.98
N SER A 13 6.27 6.18 42.10
CA SER A 13 5.93 5.34 40.96
C SER A 13 5.29 6.25 39.93
N LEU A 14 6.07 6.70 38.95
CA LEU A 14 5.56 7.46 37.82
C LEU A 14 4.55 6.54 37.14
N GLN A 15 3.26 6.71 37.44
CA GLN A 15 2.20 6.10 36.67
C GLN A 15 2.24 6.74 35.30
N TYR A 16 3.04 6.16 34.42
CA TYR A 16 3.12 6.58 33.05
C TYR A 16 1.80 6.22 32.38
N LYS A 17 1.07 7.24 31.95
CA LYS A 17 -0.08 7.05 31.08
C LYS A 17 0.44 6.68 29.70
N ILE A 18 0.56 5.38 29.44
CA ILE A 18 0.97 4.84 28.15
C ILE A 18 -0.29 4.68 27.30
N HIS A 19 -0.25 5.20 26.07
CA HIS A 19 -1.29 4.93 25.09
C HIS A 19 -1.18 3.48 24.63
N ILE A 20 -2.21 2.67 24.90
CA ILE A 20 -2.29 1.28 24.46
C ILE A 20 -3.08 1.23 23.16
N GLY A 21 -2.42 0.88 22.06
CA GLY A 21 -3.07 0.68 20.77
C GLY A 21 -3.63 -0.72 20.61
N GLN A 22 -4.35 -0.92 19.49
CA GLN A 22 -4.95 -2.23 19.19
C GLN A 22 -3.88 -3.32 19.06
N LYS A 23 -2.69 -2.99 18.56
CA LYS A 23 -1.59 -3.96 18.40
C LYS A 23 -1.14 -4.52 19.74
N GLU A 24 -1.02 -3.67 20.75
CA GLU A 24 -0.64 -4.04 22.12
C GLU A 24 -1.73 -4.88 22.78
N VAL A 25 -3.01 -4.52 22.58
CA VAL A 25 -4.16 -5.32 23.05
C VAL A 25 -4.12 -6.73 22.44
N ASN A 26 -3.86 -6.83 21.14
CA ASN A 26 -3.81 -8.10 20.41
C ASN A 26 -2.65 -9.00 20.84
N GLN A 27 -1.61 -8.43 21.45
CA GLN A 27 -0.44 -9.13 21.97
C GLN A 27 -0.45 -9.25 23.50
N GLY A 28 -1.50 -8.75 24.16
CA GLY A 28 -1.64 -8.75 25.62
C GLY A 28 -2.04 -10.12 26.18
N VAL A 29 -2.48 -10.12 27.44
CA VAL A 29 -2.81 -11.33 28.21
C VAL A 29 -3.90 -12.19 27.54
N PHE A 30 -4.84 -11.57 26.83
CA PHE A 30 -5.88 -12.25 26.04
C PHE A 30 -5.51 -12.42 24.55
N GLY A 31 -4.26 -12.16 24.17
CA GLY A 31 -3.82 -12.16 22.77
C GLY A 31 -4.02 -13.48 22.05
N ASN A 32 -3.90 -14.63 22.75
CA ASN A 32 -4.13 -15.94 22.13
C ASN A 32 -5.60 -16.11 21.68
N ALA A 33 -6.57 -15.80 22.55
CA ALA A 33 -7.99 -15.88 22.22
C ALA A 33 -8.35 -14.94 21.05
N TYR A 34 -7.84 -13.71 21.08
CA TYR A 34 -8.09 -12.72 20.04
C TYR A 34 -7.47 -13.13 18.68
N ARG A 35 -6.27 -13.72 18.69
CA ARG A 35 -5.63 -14.27 17.48
C ARG A 35 -6.44 -15.42 16.88
N GLN A 36 -6.99 -16.30 17.72
CA GLN A 36 -7.85 -17.39 17.25
C GLN A 36 -9.14 -16.84 16.60
N GLU A 37 -9.73 -15.79 17.19
CA GLU A 37 -10.90 -15.13 16.61
C GLU A 37 -10.59 -14.48 15.25
N ILE A 38 -9.47 -13.75 15.14
CA ILE A 38 -9.02 -13.18 13.85
C ILE A 38 -8.80 -14.29 12.84
N TYR A 39 -8.13 -15.37 13.23
CA TYR A 39 -7.87 -16.49 12.35
C TYR A 39 -9.17 -17.11 11.84
N ALA A 40 -10.15 -17.35 12.72
CA ALA A 40 -11.45 -17.88 12.34
C ALA A 40 -12.21 -16.95 11.39
N LYS A 41 -12.21 -15.63 11.65
CA LYS A 41 -12.82 -14.63 10.77
C LYS A 41 -12.15 -14.59 9.40
N THR A 42 -10.82 -14.56 9.38
CA THR A 42 -10.03 -14.52 8.14
C THR A 42 -10.26 -15.77 7.32
N LYS A 43 -10.25 -16.94 7.97
CA LYS A 43 -10.59 -18.23 7.36
C LYS A 43 -11.99 -18.17 6.73
N GLY A 44 -13.00 -17.70 7.48
CA GLY A 44 -14.36 -17.55 6.97
C GLY A 44 -14.44 -16.64 5.74
N LEU A 45 -13.74 -15.50 5.75
CA LEU A 45 -13.70 -14.55 4.63
C LEU A 45 -13.05 -15.15 3.38
N LEU A 46 -11.97 -15.91 3.55
CA LEU A 46 -11.29 -16.57 2.44
C LEU A 46 -12.18 -17.63 1.79
N PHE A 47 -12.83 -18.48 2.59
CA PHE A 47 -13.72 -19.51 2.07
C PHE A 47 -15.00 -18.94 1.47
N SER A 48 -15.58 -17.88 2.05
CA SER A 48 -16.76 -17.22 1.49
C SER A 48 -16.43 -16.52 0.16
N GLY A 49 -15.29 -15.85 0.08
CA GLY A 49 -14.78 -15.25 -1.16
C GLY A 49 -14.53 -16.30 -2.24
N ALA A 50 -13.85 -17.39 -1.90
CA ALA A 50 -13.62 -18.51 -2.83
C ALA A 50 -14.94 -19.12 -3.32
N LYS A 51 -15.90 -19.37 -2.43
CA LYS A 51 -17.23 -19.87 -2.79
C LYS A 51 -17.95 -18.92 -3.75
N ALA A 52 -17.95 -17.62 -3.47
CA ALA A 52 -18.62 -16.62 -4.30
C ALA A 52 -17.98 -16.48 -5.70
N VAL A 53 -16.68 -16.78 -5.84
CA VAL A 53 -16.00 -16.83 -7.15
C VAL A 53 -16.36 -18.12 -7.89
N MET A 54 -16.31 -19.27 -7.22
CA MET A 54 -16.67 -20.56 -7.81
C MET A 54 -18.14 -20.60 -8.26
N GLU A 55 -19.05 -20.02 -7.49
CA GLU A 55 -20.47 -19.91 -7.86
C GLU A 55 -20.65 -19.07 -9.12
N ARG A 56 -19.90 -17.97 -9.27
CA ARG A 56 -19.91 -17.17 -10.50
C ARG A 56 -19.39 -17.94 -11.71
N ILE A 57 -18.30 -18.69 -11.54
CA ILE A 57 -17.72 -19.51 -12.61
C ILE A 57 -18.70 -20.63 -13.02
N TRP A 58 -19.31 -21.31 -12.04
CA TRP A 58 -20.30 -22.36 -12.29
C TRP A 58 -21.56 -21.81 -12.99
N LYS A 59 -22.04 -20.63 -12.57
CA LYS A 59 -23.17 -19.96 -13.19
C LYS A 59 -22.86 -19.46 -14.61
N ALA A 60 -21.61 -19.11 -14.90
CA ALA A 60 -21.17 -18.72 -16.24
C ALA A 60 -20.94 -19.91 -17.20
N GLY A 61 -20.69 -21.11 -16.67
CA GLY A 61 -20.48 -22.35 -17.45
C GLY A 61 -21.78 -23.06 -17.87
N SER A 62 -22.93 -22.68 -17.33
CA SER A 62 -24.24 -23.25 -17.64
C SER A 62 -25.05 -22.27 -18.48
N GLY A 63 -24.69 -22.11 -19.75
CA GLY A 63 -25.41 -21.22 -20.67
C GLY A 63 -26.78 -21.76 -21.07
N VAL A 64 -27.81 -20.93 -20.95
CA VAL A 64 -28.82 -20.66 -22.00
C VAL A 64 -29.34 -19.22 -21.80
N GLY A 65 -29.43 -18.45 -22.88
CA GLY A 65 -30.31 -17.29 -23.00
C GLY A 65 -29.61 -15.95 -23.15
N VAL A 66 -29.42 -15.55 -24.42
CA VAL A 66 -29.20 -14.16 -24.82
C VAL A 66 -30.50 -13.39 -24.59
N ASP A 67 -30.43 -12.26 -23.89
CA ASP A 67 -31.36 -11.15 -24.06
C ASP A 67 -30.60 -9.82 -23.96
N PRO A 68 -30.75 -8.90 -24.94
CA PRO A 68 -30.09 -7.61 -24.93
C PRO A 68 -31.09 -6.50 -24.60
N ASP A 69 -31.38 -6.25 -23.32
CA ASP A 69 -31.74 -4.90 -22.86
C ASP A 69 -31.84 -4.87 -21.33
N ASP A 70 -30.93 -4.15 -20.68
CA ASP A 70 -31.30 -3.23 -19.59
C ASP A 70 -30.10 -2.32 -19.28
N SER A 71 -30.37 -1.03 -19.29
CA SER A 71 -29.41 0.04 -19.19
C SER A 71 -28.85 0.15 -17.77
N SER A 72 -27.65 -0.37 -17.53
CA SER A 72 -26.86 -0.01 -16.35
C SER A 72 -25.36 -0.16 -16.61
N PRO A 73 -24.52 0.87 -16.40
CA PRO A 73 -23.08 0.78 -16.67
C PRO A 73 -22.42 -0.05 -15.56
N ARG A 74 -22.51 -1.38 -15.66
CA ARG A 74 -21.74 -2.28 -14.80
C ARG A 74 -20.32 -2.33 -15.34
N LEU A 75 -19.45 -1.62 -14.63
CA LEU A 75 -18.00 -1.70 -14.72
C LEU A 75 -17.58 -3.18 -14.70
N ALA A 76 -17.34 -3.75 -15.88
CA ALA A 76 -16.56 -4.96 -16.03
C ALA A 76 -15.12 -4.58 -15.66
N VAL A 77 -14.83 -4.52 -14.37
CA VAL A 77 -13.46 -4.44 -13.87
C VAL A 77 -12.85 -5.80 -14.13
N ALA A 78 -12.27 -5.97 -15.32
CA ALA A 78 -11.22 -6.94 -15.52
C ALA A 78 -10.16 -6.63 -14.47
N VAL A 79 -10.13 -7.41 -13.39
CA VAL A 79 -9.07 -7.35 -12.38
C VAL A 79 -7.85 -8.00 -13.01
N THR A 80 -7.26 -7.35 -14.01
CA THR A 80 -5.85 -7.49 -14.26
C THR A 80 -5.16 -6.73 -13.14
N PRO A 81 -4.43 -7.39 -12.21
CA PRO A 81 -3.58 -6.65 -11.30
C PRO A 81 -2.60 -5.88 -12.17
N THR A 82 -2.79 -4.57 -12.28
CA THR A 82 -1.79 -3.68 -12.88
C THR A 82 -0.58 -3.74 -11.96
N LEU A 83 0.31 -4.68 -12.25
CA LEU A 83 1.51 -4.90 -11.48
C LEU A 83 2.36 -3.65 -11.54
N LEU A 84 2.89 -3.26 -10.39
CA LEU A 84 3.79 -2.13 -10.29
C LEU A 84 5.08 -2.46 -11.04
N ARG A 85 5.71 -1.46 -11.64
CA ARG A 85 7.04 -1.59 -12.25
C ARG A 85 8.00 -2.25 -11.25
N GLY A 86 8.67 -3.32 -11.69
CA GLY A 86 9.57 -4.13 -10.84
C GLY A 86 8.93 -5.36 -10.20
N GLN A 87 7.60 -5.50 -10.23
CA GLN A 87 6.95 -6.74 -9.83
C GLN A 87 7.12 -7.81 -10.92
N THR A 88 7.50 -9.00 -10.50
CA THR A 88 7.67 -10.16 -11.38
C THR A 88 6.45 -11.07 -11.31
N LEU A 89 6.01 -11.56 -12.47
CA LEU A 89 5.00 -12.60 -12.60
C LEU A 89 5.67 -13.97 -12.53
N ILE A 90 5.03 -14.92 -11.84
CA ILE A 90 5.42 -16.33 -11.94
C ILE A 90 4.77 -16.89 -13.20
N GLY A 91 5.59 -17.25 -14.20
CA GLY A 91 5.12 -17.91 -15.40
C GLY A 91 4.60 -19.33 -15.13
N HIS A 92 3.85 -19.89 -16.06
CA HIS A 92 3.40 -21.28 -15.99
C HIS A 92 4.58 -22.29 -16.01
N ASP A 93 5.77 -21.83 -16.41
CA ASP A 93 7.04 -22.55 -16.35
C ASP A 93 7.76 -22.39 -14.99
N GLY A 94 7.14 -21.71 -14.01
CA GLY A 94 7.71 -21.44 -12.69
C GLY A 94 8.79 -20.37 -12.67
N LYS A 95 9.09 -19.72 -13.80
CA LYS A 95 10.12 -18.68 -13.89
C LYS A 95 9.54 -17.30 -13.63
N LEU A 96 10.35 -16.45 -12.99
CA LEU A 96 10.00 -15.06 -12.77
C LEU A 96 10.16 -14.27 -14.07
N ARG A 97 9.08 -13.69 -14.57
CA ARG A 97 9.04 -12.84 -15.76
C ARG A 97 8.82 -11.40 -15.32
N LYS A 98 9.59 -10.46 -15.87
CA LYS A 98 9.31 -9.03 -15.67
C LYS A 98 7.97 -8.72 -16.32
N CYS A 99 7.10 -8.01 -15.60
CA CYS A 99 5.84 -7.56 -16.16
C CYS A 99 6.14 -6.38 -17.11
N ASP A 100 6.30 -6.68 -18.40
CA ASP A 100 6.45 -5.65 -19.42
C ASP A 100 5.07 -4.98 -19.62
N THR A 101 4.90 -3.77 -19.09
CA THR A 101 3.74 -2.91 -19.35
C THR A 101 3.73 -2.35 -20.79
N ARG A 102 3.98 -3.19 -21.80
CA ARG A 102 4.11 -2.78 -23.22
C ARG A 102 3.27 -3.56 -24.23
N SER A 103 2.27 -4.32 -23.78
CA SER A 103 1.22 -4.84 -24.68
C SER A 103 -0.14 -4.76 -24.03
N GLY A 104 -0.71 -3.55 -24.02
CA GLY A 104 -2.14 -3.32 -23.88
C GLY A 104 -2.57 -2.44 -25.05
N ALA A 105 -3.29 -3.04 -25.99
CA ALA A 105 -3.99 -2.33 -27.05
C ALA A 105 -4.80 -1.17 -26.46
N GLY A 106 -4.76 -0.03 -27.15
CA GLY A 106 -5.21 1.25 -26.64
C GLY A 106 -6.59 1.24 -25.99
N THR A 107 -6.63 1.71 -24.74
CA THR A 107 -7.77 2.37 -24.14
C THR A 107 -7.27 3.60 -23.40
N ARG A 108 -7.41 4.74 -24.09
CA ARG A 108 -7.58 6.12 -23.60
C ARG A 108 -7.07 6.42 -22.18
N ASP A 109 -6.09 7.34 -22.14
CA ASP A 109 -5.81 8.28 -21.05
C ASP A 109 -6.90 8.38 -19.97
N ALA A 110 -6.77 7.57 -18.92
CA ALA A 110 -7.39 7.87 -17.64
C ALA A 110 -6.52 8.92 -16.94
N PRO A 111 -7.13 9.95 -16.33
CA PRO A 111 -6.57 11.28 -16.21
C PRO A 111 -5.25 11.17 -15.47
N GLY A 112 -4.19 11.72 -16.05
CA GLY A 112 -2.85 11.51 -15.56
C GLY A 112 -2.63 12.13 -14.19
N THR A 113 -3.30 11.69 -13.13
CA THR A 113 -3.30 12.26 -11.77
C THR A 113 -1.94 12.03 -11.09
N CYS A 114 -1.68 12.78 -10.02
CA CYS A 114 -0.45 12.55 -9.26
C CYS A 114 -0.55 11.23 -8.48
N CYS A 115 0.44 10.35 -8.62
CA CYS A 115 0.51 9.06 -7.92
C CYS A 115 0.65 9.16 -6.40
N VAL A 116 0.94 10.35 -5.87
CA VAL A 116 1.11 10.62 -4.43
C VAL A 116 -0.15 11.26 -3.85
N CYS A 117 -0.57 12.41 -4.39
CA CYS A 117 -1.70 13.16 -3.84
C CYS A 117 -3.03 12.94 -4.58
N LEU A 118 -3.04 12.14 -5.64
CA LEU A 118 -4.20 11.81 -6.49
C LEU A 118 -4.87 13.03 -7.16
N LYS A 119 -4.32 14.24 -7.00
CA LYS A 119 -4.85 15.45 -7.63
C LYS A 119 -4.54 15.48 -9.12
N ALA A 120 -5.51 15.96 -9.89
CA ALA A 120 -5.31 16.34 -11.28
C ALA A 120 -4.53 17.67 -11.34
N ALA A 121 -3.20 17.62 -11.48
CA ALA A 121 -2.37 18.79 -11.78
C ALA A 121 -2.14 18.97 -13.31
N GLY A 122 -1.81 20.16 -13.78
CA GLY A 122 -1.51 20.38 -15.22
C GLY A 122 -0.22 19.67 -15.65
N VAL A 123 0.92 20.28 -15.35
CA VAL A 123 2.25 19.74 -15.70
C VAL A 123 2.64 18.65 -14.70
N LYS A 124 2.97 17.46 -15.19
CA LYS A 124 3.40 16.32 -14.39
C LYS A 124 4.57 15.64 -15.07
N ALA A 125 5.52 15.18 -14.26
CA ALA A 125 6.67 14.43 -14.72
C ALA A 125 6.57 12.98 -14.23
N HIS A 126 7.20 12.07 -14.96
CA HIS A 126 7.29 10.67 -14.55
C HIS A 126 8.42 10.48 -13.55
N CYS A 127 8.13 9.76 -12.46
CA CYS A 127 9.13 9.36 -11.48
C CYS A 127 10.13 8.38 -12.11
N ALA A 128 11.44 8.65 -12.08
CA ALA A 128 12.47 7.79 -12.68
C ALA A 128 12.53 6.35 -12.09
N GLN A 129 11.98 6.16 -10.88
CA GLN A 129 11.99 4.89 -10.16
C GLN A 129 10.78 4.01 -10.49
N CYS A 130 9.57 4.58 -10.43
CA CYS A 130 8.32 3.82 -10.60
C CYS A 130 7.52 4.18 -11.86
N ASP A 131 8.01 5.08 -12.71
CA ASP A 131 7.41 5.60 -13.95
C ASP A 131 6.00 6.23 -13.79
N ARG A 132 5.50 6.37 -12.57
CA ARG A 132 4.19 6.99 -12.28
C ARG A 132 4.28 8.53 -12.33
N SER A 133 3.23 9.17 -12.82
CA SER A 133 3.11 10.63 -12.91
C SER A 133 3.04 11.29 -11.53
N ALA A 134 3.89 12.27 -11.27
CA ALA A 134 3.87 13.08 -10.04
C ALA A 134 3.71 14.57 -10.38
N CYS A 135 2.91 15.28 -9.58
CA CYS A 135 2.86 16.74 -9.67
C CYS A 135 4.15 17.35 -9.09
N PRO A 136 4.48 18.61 -9.43
CA PRO A 136 5.70 19.27 -8.96
C PRO A 136 5.83 19.28 -7.43
N SER A 137 4.72 19.43 -6.71
CA SER A 137 4.70 19.41 -5.24
C SER A 137 4.99 18.03 -4.63
N CYS A 138 4.79 16.96 -5.39
CA CYS A 138 5.01 15.58 -4.95
C CYS A 138 6.27 14.95 -5.57
N SER A 139 6.98 15.69 -6.42
CA SER A 139 8.25 15.30 -6.99
C SER A 139 9.42 15.93 -6.23
N ARG A 140 10.51 15.19 -6.08
CA ARG A 140 11.77 15.66 -5.50
C ARG A 140 12.92 15.26 -6.40
N GLN A 141 13.97 16.06 -6.43
CA GLN A 141 15.19 15.76 -7.17
C GLN A 141 16.17 15.00 -6.28
N CYS A 142 16.74 13.91 -6.79
CA CYS A 142 17.80 13.21 -6.08
C CYS A 142 19.11 14.02 -6.10
N SER A 143 19.73 14.20 -4.93
CA SER A 143 21.00 14.90 -4.76
C SER A 143 22.20 14.17 -5.40
N SER A 144 22.09 12.86 -5.66
CA SER A 144 23.18 12.05 -6.23
C SER A 144 23.05 11.93 -7.76
N CYS A 145 21.95 11.38 -8.26
CA CYS A 145 21.76 11.13 -9.69
C CYS A 145 20.97 12.22 -10.43
N THR A 146 20.55 13.30 -9.75
CA THR A 146 19.73 14.42 -10.29
C THR A 146 18.38 14.03 -10.90
N SER A 147 18.00 12.76 -10.81
CA SER A 147 16.74 12.23 -11.33
C SER A 147 15.55 12.73 -10.52
N LEU A 148 14.46 13.03 -11.20
CA LEU A 148 13.21 13.43 -10.57
C LEU A 148 12.42 12.18 -10.13
N CYS A 149 12.12 12.10 -8.84
CA CYS A 149 11.43 10.96 -8.24
C CYS A 149 10.21 11.47 -7.45
N CYS A 150 9.16 10.65 -7.33
CA CYS A 150 8.06 10.99 -6.44
C CYS A 150 8.51 10.87 -4.97
N SER A 151 7.83 11.55 -4.05
CA SER A 151 8.17 11.55 -2.63
C SER A 151 8.14 10.17 -1.98
N VAL A 152 7.46 9.19 -2.58
CA VAL A 152 7.42 7.79 -2.14
C VAL A 152 8.69 7.03 -2.54
N CYS A 153 9.32 7.40 -3.66
CA CYS A 153 10.53 6.77 -4.18
C CYS A 153 11.81 7.52 -3.78
N THR A 154 11.72 8.38 -2.77
CA THR A 154 12.86 9.12 -2.22
C THR A 154 12.92 8.97 -0.72
N MET A 155 14.14 8.92 -0.18
CA MET A 155 14.41 9.02 1.25
C MET A 155 15.19 10.31 1.55
N VAL A 156 15.04 10.84 2.76
CA VAL A 156 15.85 11.96 3.25
C VAL A 156 16.96 11.39 4.12
N ASP A 157 18.20 11.63 3.73
CA ASP A 157 19.39 11.32 4.49
C ASP A 157 19.75 12.53 5.37
N TYR A 158 19.81 12.28 6.68
CA TYR A 158 20.11 13.26 7.72
C TYR A 158 21.52 13.08 8.31
N SER A 159 22.38 12.29 7.66
CA SER A 159 23.71 11.94 8.20
C SER A 159 24.74 13.09 8.11
N ASP A 160 24.50 14.07 7.24
CA ASP A 160 25.38 15.23 7.04
C ASP A 160 24.78 16.51 7.64
N ARG A 161 25.52 17.63 7.60
CA ARG A 161 25.07 18.94 8.09
C ARG A 161 23.76 19.41 7.44
N TYR A 162 23.47 18.97 6.23
CA TYR A 162 22.28 19.34 5.46
C TYR A 162 21.51 18.10 5.03
N ASP A 163 20.18 18.20 5.06
CA ASP A 163 19.27 17.17 4.57
C ASP A 163 19.49 16.91 3.07
N ARG A 164 19.73 15.65 2.70
CA ARG A 164 19.90 15.23 1.31
C ARG A 164 18.74 14.36 0.88
N VAL A 165 18.21 14.57 -0.32
CA VAL A 165 17.16 13.71 -0.88
C VAL A 165 17.78 12.68 -1.80
N LEU A 166 17.64 11.41 -1.49
CA LEU A 166 18.17 10.30 -2.28
C LEU A 166 17.03 9.49 -2.87
N CYS A 167 17.15 9.03 -4.12
CA CYS A 167 16.24 8.02 -4.65
C CYS A 167 16.56 6.66 -4.03
N CYS A 168 15.61 5.72 -4.08
CA CYS A 168 15.80 4.38 -3.50
C CYS A 168 17.07 3.67 -4.00
N ASP A 169 17.44 3.84 -5.28
CA ASP A 169 18.67 3.26 -5.83
C ASP A 169 19.95 3.92 -5.31
N CYS A 170 19.95 5.24 -5.06
CA CYS A 170 21.13 5.96 -4.56
C CYS A 170 21.26 5.90 -3.03
N SER A 171 20.23 5.46 -2.32
CA SER A 171 20.27 5.20 -0.88
C SER A 171 20.66 3.76 -0.53
N ALA A 172 20.70 2.87 -1.52
CA ALA A 172 20.99 1.45 -1.36
C ALA A 172 22.49 1.14 -1.30
#